data_AF-A0A6V7TGK9-F1
#
_entry.id   AF-A0A6V7TGK9-F1
#
_cell.length_a   1.000
_cell.length_b   1.000
_cell.length_c   1.000
_cell.angle_alpha   90.00
_cell.angle_beta   90.00
_cell.angle_gamma   90.00
#
_symmetry.space_group_name_H-M   'P 1'
#
loop_
_entity.id
_entity.type
_entity.pdbx_description
1 polymer ?
#
loop_
_entity_poly.entity_id
_entity_poly.type
_entity_poly.pdbx_seq_one_letter_code
_entity_poly.pdbx_strand_id
1 'polypeptide(L)'
;MPSLCKQNGNNHKIKQIQFHHLFNKNIDNTNLYTPNFINGKKNKINNLHLLITSPEAAKIYRLVIILLICYLKKIIKQNVDTTKCVCIKNEDKDNINKINKLLNIPIISIGLSTNYVLNNELKKNEFYNIYKNMSLENKKIYHINSYEFNKINKNLKNFNIVFTPSISNADTLKRELSLHYFQKQIKLSELKQKNNSIDIIWVASAISRANFENPEMWVEEKKDEKGSNYDNNLKHANVMRINCYDTKGISYSKTKLKKIKINKNSIVCLMSNSAVLSFYQNFGNKFNYVICMGKSCYALLKKLNFINVYYPVNSKLELLLNMLIKLHRKITKNNHEKYEKIKNIKLEANLGNTTNNNYEHENQIDTQKSKCMNKQIKVVLTREKHKNYQIKKFLHKKNIPTQIIPCIKTEYKHEGITHLCNAFLSHIQEGP
;
A
#
# COMPACT_ATOMS: atom_id res chain seq x y z
N MET A 1 31.43 -4.28 15.93
CA MET A 1 30.68 -5.32 15.18
C MET A 1 29.40 -5.67 15.93
N PRO A 2 28.21 -5.61 15.30
CA PRO A 2 27.04 -6.38 15.75
C PRO A 2 26.71 -7.50 14.76
N SER A 3 26.53 -8.70 15.29
CA SER A 3 26.41 -9.99 14.60
C SER A 3 25.13 -10.13 13.77
N LEU A 4 25.25 -10.81 12.63
CA LEU A 4 24.11 -11.37 11.89
C LEU A 4 23.59 -12.57 12.70
N CYS A 5 22.71 -12.35 13.68
CA CYS A 5 22.08 -13.47 14.40
C CYS A 5 21.18 -14.27 13.45
N LYS A 6 21.63 -15.48 13.07
CA LYS A 6 20.75 -16.58 12.71
C LYS A 6 20.13 -17.08 14.02
N GLN A 7 18.85 -16.84 14.25
CA GLN A 7 18.17 -17.47 15.37
C GLN A 7 17.70 -18.86 14.93
N ASN A 8 18.35 -19.89 15.49
CA ASN A 8 17.85 -21.26 15.49
C ASN A 8 16.67 -21.30 16.47
N GLY A 9 15.46 -21.48 15.94
CA GLY A 9 14.26 -21.68 16.75
C GLY A 9 14.08 -23.18 17.00
N ASN A 10 14.09 -23.54 18.27
CA ASN A 10 14.03 -24.89 18.82
C ASN A 10 12.84 -25.73 18.34
N ASN A 11 13.11 -27.04 18.27
CA ASN A 11 12.15 -28.13 18.14
C ASN A 11 11.05 -28.05 19.21
N HIS A 12 9.84 -27.69 18.82
CA HIS A 12 8.64 -28.13 19.51
C HIS A 12 7.86 -29.04 18.58
N LYS A 13 7.65 -30.29 19.03
CA LYS A 13 6.76 -31.28 18.40
C LYS A 13 5.39 -30.64 18.17
N ILE A 14 5.11 -30.25 16.93
CA ILE A 14 3.76 -29.87 16.50
C ILE A 14 2.99 -31.17 16.33
N LYS A 15 2.01 -31.42 17.21
CA LYS A 15 0.99 -32.45 16.99
C LYS A 15 0.37 -32.19 15.61
N GLN A 16 0.40 -33.21 14.75
CA GLN A 16 -0.28 -33.23 13.46
C GLN A 16 -1.74 -32.81 13.65
N ILE A 17 -2.10 -31.65 13.11
CA ILE A 17 -3.49 -31.35 12.79
C ILE A 17 -3.68 -31.86 11.36
N GLN A 18 -4.41 -32.97 11.22
CA GLN A 18 -4.84 -33.49 9.94
C GLN A 18 -5.71 -32.43 9.25
N PHE A 19 -5.20 -31.82 8.19
CA PHE A 19 -6.05 -31.11 7.24
C PHE A 19 -6.62 -32.14 6.26
N HIS A 20 -7.76 -32.71 6.61
CA HIS A 20 -8.57 -33.42 5.63
C HIS A 20 -9.04 -32.41 4.58
N HIS A 21 -8.75 -32.76 3.32
CA HIS A 21 -9.37 -32.19 2.14
C HIS A 21 -10.90 -32.19 2.30
N LEU A 22 -11.50 -31.01 2.26
CA LEU A 22 -12.90 -30.83 1.86
C LEU A 22 -12.98 -29.58 0.97
N PHE A 23 -12.62 -29.80 -0.29
CA PHE A 23 -13.25 -29.07 -1.39
C PHE A 23 -14.69 -29.60 -1.51
N ASN A 24 -15.65 -28.93 -0.86
CA ASN A 24 -17.04 -28.86 -1.33
C ASN A 24 -17.19 -27.45 -1.90
N LYS A 25 -17.45 -27.21 -3.19
CA LYS A 25 -18.57 -27.70 -4.02
C LYS A 25 -19.86 -27.70 -3.20
N ASN A 26 -20.33 -26.48 -2.96
CA ASN A 26 -21.70 -25.99 -2.73
C ASN A 26 -21.57 -24.70 -1.95
N ILE A 27 -21.14 -23.63 -2.63
CA ILE A 27 -21.52 -22.28 -2.20
C ILE A 27 -22.74 -21.98 -3.06
N ASP A 28 -23.90 -22.23 -2.48
CA ASP A 28 -25.17 -21.83 -3.05
C ASP A 28 -25.13 -20.32 -3.33
N ASN A 29 -25.56 -19.98 -4.55
CA ASN A 29 -25.87 -18.65 -5.00
C ASN A 29 -27.09 -18.10 -4.22
N THR A 30 -26.93 -17.74 -2.94
CA THR A 30 -27.92 -17.01 -2.14
C THR A 30 -27.16 -16.38 -0.96
N ASN A 31 -26.61 -15.16 -1.05
CA ASN A 31 -27.32 -13.89 -0.86
C ASN A 31 -26.55 -12.74 -1.52
N LEU A 32 -26.49 -12.78 -2.85
CA LEU A 32 -26.46 -11.55 -3.64
C LEU A 32 -27.81 -10.85 -3.45
N TYR A 33 -27.77 -9.53 -3.25
CA TYR A 33 -28.92 -8.62 -3.08
C TYR A 33 -29.63 -8.64 -1.73
N THR A 34 -29.15 -7.78 -0.85
CA THR A 34 -30.05 -6.76 -0.30
C THR A 34 -29.52 -5.39 -0.75
N PRO A 35 -30.24 -4.67 -1.63
CA PRO A 35 -29.97 -3.28 -1.88
C PRO A 35 -30.39 -2.53 -0.61
N ASN A 36 -29.48 -2.40 0.35
CA ASN A 36 -29.53 -1.24 1.22
C ASN A 36 -29.01 -0.10 0.33
N PHE A 37 -29.81 0.51 -0.56
CA PHE A 37 -30.70 1.60 -0.14
C PHE A 37 -30.70 1.76 1.38
N ILE A 38 -29.57 2.25 1.90
CA ILE A 38 -29.65 3.09 3.09
C ILE A 38 -30.71 4.11 2.72
N ASN A 39 -31.85 3.99 3.39
CA ASN A 39 -33.00 4.84 3.24
C ASN A 39 -32.53 6.26 2.91
N GLY A 40 -32.88 6.72 1.70
CA GLY A 40 -32.76 8.10 1.27
C GLY A 40 -33.68 9.04 2.05
N LYS A 41 -33.77 8.85 3.37
CA LYS A 41 -34.47 9.70 4.31
C LYS A 41 -33.50 9.99 5.47
N LYS A 42 -32.88 11.16 5.35
CA LYS A 42 -32.43 12.04 6.44
C LYS A 42 -31.61 11.37 7.55
N ASN A 43 -30.28 11.46 7.44
CA ASN A 43 -29.44 11.69 8.61
C ASN A 43 -28.37 12.71 8.23
N LYS A 44 -28.51 13.90 8.80
CA LYS A 44 -27.66 15.08 8.59
C LYS A 44 -26.22 14.73 9.01
N ILE A 45 -25.28 14.63 8.06
CA ILE A 45 -23.87 14.36 8.41
C ILE A 45 -23.20 15.69 8.79
N ASN A 46 -23.43 16.15 10.02
CA ASN A 46 -22.96 17.45 10.51
C ASN A 46 -21.46 17.49 10.81
N ASN A 47 -20.83 16.35 11.10
CA ASN A 47 -19.45 16.30 11.62
C ASN A 47 -18.60 15.22 10.93
N LEU A 48 -18.62 15.22 9.59
CA LEU A 48 -17.91 14.23 8.77
C LEU A 48 -16.39 14.31 8.97
N HIS A 49 -15.77 13.17 9.26
CA HIS A 49 -14.33 12.96 9.23
C HIS A 49 -13.97 11.91 8.19
N LEU A 50 -12.74 11.99 7.69
CA LEU A 50 -12.20 11.02 6.75
C LEU A 50 -11.04 10.25 7.39
N LEU A 51 -11.16 8.93 7.46
CA LEU A 51 -10.10 8.04 7.91
C LEU A 51 -9.35 7.47 6.71
N ILE A 52 -8.04 7.76 6.63
CA ILE A 52 -7.15 7.29 5.57
C ILE A 52 -6.00 6.46 6.17
N THR A 53 -6.05 5.15 5.90
CA THR A 53 -5.10 4.18 6.48
C THR A 53 -4.05 3.68 5.50
N SER A 54 -3.91 4.29 4.32
CA SER A 54 -2.84 3.97 3.38
C SER A 54 -2.55 5.08 2.36
N PRO A 55 -1.35 5.08 1.73
CA PRO A 55 -1.04 5.95 0.60
C PRO A 55 -1.97 5.73 -0.60
N GLU A 56 -2.39 4.49 -0.88
CA GLU A 56 -3.34 4.19 -1.95
C GLU A 56 -4.73 4.81 -1.69
N ALA A 57 -5.22 4.74 -0.45
CA ALA A 57 -6.46 5.40 -0.04
C ALA A 57 -6.37 6.93 -0.21
N ALA A 58 -5.23 7.54 0.15
CA ALA A 58 -5.00 8.97 -0.08
C ALA A 58 -5.04 9.36 -1.56
N LYS A 59 -4.50 8.52 -2.46
CA LYS A 59 -4.58 8.78 -3.92
C LYS A 59 -6.01 8.77 -4.42
N ILE A 60 -6.82 7.81 -3.94
CA ILE A 60 -8.24 7.70 -4.29
C ILE A 60 -9.00 8.91 -3.78
N TYR A 61 -8.79 9.30 -2.52
CA TYR A 61 -9.41 10.51 -1.98
C TYR A 61 -9.06 11.75 -2.79
N ARG A 62 -7.78 11.97 -3.08
CA ARG A 62 -7.32 13.12 -3.88
C ARG A 62 -7.93 13.11 -5.29
N LEU A 63 -8.05 11.94 -5.92
CA LEU A 63 -8.78 11.79 -7.18
C LEU A 63 -10.24 12.21 -7.04
N VAL A 64 -10.95 11.66 -6.05
CA VAL A 64 -12.38 11.95 -5.83
C VAL A 64 -12.60 13.45 -5.67
N ILE A 65 -11.79 14.12 -4.85
CA ILE A 65 -11.86 15.59 -4.71
C ILE A 65 -11.65 16.31 -6.04
N ILE A 66 -10.68 15.89 -6.86
CA ILE A 66 -10.48 16.48 -8.20
C ILE A 66 -11.71 16.30 -9.09
N LEU A 67 -12.30 15.10 -9.10
CA LEU A 67 -13.48 14.79 -9.89
C LEU A 67 -14.70 15.62 -9.44
N LEU A 68 -14.92 15.73 -8.13
CA LEU A 68 -16.02 16.50 -7.57
C LEU A 68 -15.87 18.00 -7.83
N ILE A 69 -14.66 18.55 -7.71
CA ILE A 69 -14.40 19.96 -8.07
C ILE A 69 -14.63 20.21 -9.55
N CYS A 70 -14.20 19.27 -10.41
CA CYS A 70 -14.45 19.36 -11.85
C CYS A 70 -15.95 19.34 -12.14
N TYR A 71 -16.68 18.42 -11.51
CA TYR A 71 -18.13 18.32 -11.62
C TYR A 71 -18.84 19.62 -11.20
N LEU A 72 -18.52 20.15 -10.01
CA LEU A 72 -19.08 21.41 -9.52
C LEU A 72 -18.72 22.60 -10.44
N LYS A 73 -17.50 22.64 -11.00
CA LYS A 73 -17.09 23.69 -11.94
C LYS A 73 -17.76 23.62 -13.31
N LYS A 74 -18.19 22.44 -13.76
CA LYS A 74 -18.96 22.32 -15.00
C LYS A 74 -20.36 22.88 -14.85
N ILE A 75 -20.98 22.68 -13.69
CA ILE A 75 -22.26 23.30 -13.34
C ILE A 75 -22.13 24.84 -13.44
N ILE A 76 -21.04 25.40 -12.89
CA ILE A 76 -20.72 26.84 -13.02
C ILE A 76 -20.71 27.30 -14.48
N LYS A 77 -20.02 26.57 -15.38
CA LYS A 77 -19.92 26.97 -16.80
C LYS A 77 -21.21 26.83 -17.59
N GLN A 78 -22.11 25.91 -17.21
CA GLN A 78 -23.36 25.67 -17.95
C GLN A 78 -24.45 26.71 -17.64
N ASN A 79 -24.37 27.44 -16.52
CA ASN A 79 -25.35 28.46 -16.11
C ASN A 79 -25.02 29.89 -16.57
N VAL A 80 -23.89 30.08 -17.27
CA VAL A 80 -23.50 31.38 -17.84
C VAL A 80 -24.02 31.49 -19.26
N ASP A 81 -25.22 32.04 -19.39
CA ASP A 81 -25.72 32.56 -20.66
C ASP A 81 -24.81 33.72 -21.08
N THR A 82 -24.00 33.53 -22.14
CA THR A 82 -22.88 34.40 -22.53
C THR A 82 -23.28 35.78 -23.07
N THR A 83 -24.55 36.16 -22.97
CA THR A 83 -25.09 37.41 -23.52
C THR A 83 -25.41 38.50 -22.48
N LYS A 84 -25.31 38.21 -21.18
CA LYS A 84 -25.50 39.22 -20.12
C LYS A 84 -24.32 39.23 -19.16
N CYS A 85 -23.44 40.20 -19.36
CA CYS A 85 -22.39 40.58 -18.41
C CYS A 85 -23.02 41.23 -17.17
N VAL A 86 -22.34 41.14 -16.03
CA VAL A 86 -22.67 41.75 -14.72
C VAL A 86 -23.72 40.97 -13.91
N CYS A 87 -23.25 39.92 -13.24
CA CYS A 87 -23.52 39.58 -11.83
C CYS A 87 -22.82 38.23 -11.59
N ILE A 88 -21.85 38.17 -10.69
CA ILE A 88 -21.41 36.88 -10.10
C ILE A 88 -22.65 36.36 -9.37
N LYS A 89 -23.42 35.49 -10.02
CA LYS A 89 -24.71 35.00 -9.51
C LYS A 89 -24.44 34.26 -8.20
N ASN A 90 -25.36 34.36 -7.23
CA ASN A 90 -25.27 33.70 -5.91
C ASN A 90 -24.93 32.19 -5.98
N GLU A 91 -25.20 31.54 -7.11
CA GLU A 91 -24.85 30.14 -7.42
C GLU A 91 -23.34 29.87 -7.49
N ASP A 92 -22.53 30.83 -7.94
CA ASP A 92 -21.06 30.71 -7.92
C ASP A 92 -20.53 30.74 -6.49
N LYS A 93 -21.16 31.55 -5.63
CA LYS A 93 -20.85 31.62 -4.19
C LYS A 93 -21.22 30.30 -3.49
N ASP A 94 -22.37 29.70 -3.82
CA ASP A 94 -22.80 28.41 -3.28
C ASP A 94 -21.87 27.26 -3.72
N ASN A 95 -21.51 27.18 -4.99
CA ASN A 95 -20.57 26.16 -5.47
C ASN A 95 -19.15 26.35 -4.90
N ILE A 96 -18.68 27.59 -4.74
CA ILE A 96 -17.43 27.88 -4.05
C ILE A 96 -17.50 27.43 -2.58
N ASN A 97 -18.62 27.69 -1.89
CA ASN A 97 -18.84 27.22 -0.52
C ASN A 97 -18.83 25.69 -0.44
N LYS A 98 -19.46 25.00 -1.39
CA LYS A 98 -19.44 23.53 -1.50
C LYS A 98 -18.01 22.99 -1.71
N ILE A 99 -17.22 23.63 -2.59
CA ILE A 99 -15.81 23.29 -2.78
C ILE A 99 -15.02 23.52 -1.48
N ASN A 100 -15.23 24.63 -0.79
CA ASN A 100 -14.58 24.90 0.49
C ASN A 100 -14.95 23.86 1.56
N LYS A 101 -16.23 23.47 1.63
CA LYS A 101 -16.71 22.40 2.51
C LYS A 101 -16.01 21.07 2.21
N LEU A 102 -15.87 20.70 0.93
CA LEU A 102 -15.11 19.51 0.50
C LEU A 102 -13.64 19.55 0.94
N LEU A 103 -12.96 20.68 0.74
CA LEU A 103 -11.52 20.81 1.04
C LEU A 103 -11.22 20.83 2.54
N ASN A 104 -12.19 21.28 3.34
CA ASN A 104 -12.06 21.43 4.78
C ASN A 104 -12.50 20.21 5.59
N ILE A 105 -12.92 19.11 4.94
CA ILE A 105 -13.25 17.84 5.62
C ILE A 105 -12.04 17.42 6.48
N PRO A 106 -12.19 17.29 7.81
CA PRO A 106 -11.14 16.81 8.70
C PRO A 106 -10.63 15.42 8.32
N ILE A 107 -9.32 15.29 8.16
CA ILE A 107 -8.66 14.04 7.78
C ILE A 107 -7.86 13.47 8.96
N ILE A 108 -8.20 12.24 9.33
CA ILE A 108 -7.43 11.36 10.20
C ILE A 108 -6.55 10.49 9.30
N SER A 109 -5.24 10.63 9.44
CA SER A 109 -4.27 9.93 8.58
C SER A 109 -3.34 9.04 9.38
N ILE A 110 -3.11 7.81 8.93
CA ILE A 110 -2.27 6.84 9.65
C ILE A 110 -0.78 7.20 9.69
N GLY A 111 -0.30 8.13 8.85
CA GLY A 111 1.15 8.37 8.78
C GLY A 111 1.66 9.34 7.74
N LEU A 112 2.96 9.64 7.86
CA LEU A 112 3.68 10.59 7.00
C LEU A 112 3.61 10.24 5.51
N SER A 113 3.61 8.96 5.15
CA SER A 113 3.50 8.54 3.75
C SER A 113 2.13 8.86 3.15
N THR A 114 1.08 8.75 3.95
CA THR A 114 -0.28 9.16 3.59
C THR A 114 -0.38 10.69 3.53
N ASN A 115 0.16 11.40 4.54
CA ASN A 115 0.20 12.88 4.57
C ASN A 115 0.94 13.44 3.36
N TYR A 116 2.04 12.80 2.96
CA TYR A 116 2.78 13.19 1.77
C TYR A 116 1.92 13.10 0.51
N VAL A 117 1.15 12.03 0.32
CA VAL A 117 0.25 11.91 -0.83
C VAL A 117 -0.87 12.95 -0.78
N LEU A 118 -1.42 13.23 0.39
CA LEU A 118 -2.46 14.24 0.56
C LEU A 118 -1.93 15.63 0.22
N ASN A 119 -0.72 16.00 0.67
CA ASN A 119 -0.18 17.34 0.52
C ASN A 119 0.57 17.58 -0.81
N ASN A 120 0.73 16.55 -1.66
CA ASN A 120 1.44 16.66 -2.93
C ASN A 120 0.55 16.31 -4.13
N GLU A 121 0.95 16.81 -5.29
CA GLU A 121 0.24 16.56 -6.55
C GLU A 121 0.17 15.07 -6.89
N LEU A 122 -1.02 14.61 -7.29
CA LEU A 122 -1.20 13.25 -7.79
C LEU A 122 -0.48 13.12 -9.13
N LYS A 123 0.38 12.11 -9.32
CA LYS A 123 1.08 11.97 -10.59
C LYS A 123 0.08 11.61 -11.70
N LYS A 124 0.28 12.16 -12.90
CA LYS A 124 -0.57 11.90 -14.08
C LYS A 124 -0.82 10.41 -14.33
N ASN A 125 0.21 9.58 -14.20
CA ASN A 125 0.07 8.12 -14.35
C ASN A 125 -0.76 7.46 -13.23
N GLU A 126 -0.69 7.99 -12.00
CA GLU A 126 -1.50 7.49 -10.88
C GLU A 126 -2.96 7.86 -11.07
N PHE A 127 -3.24 9.10 -11.50
CA PHE A 127 -4.57 9.55 -11.89
C PHE A 127 -5.18 8.63 -12.95
N TYR A 128 -4.52 8.44 -14.10
CA TYR A 128 -5.05 7.60 -15.16
C TYR A 128 -5.23 6.16 -14.73
N ASN A 129 -4.34 5.64 -13.88
CA ASN A 129 -4.49 4.28 -13.38
C ASN A 129 -5.76 4.08 -12.56
N ILE A 130 -6.21 5.08 -11.81
CA ILE A 130 -7.47 4.97 -11.07
C ILE A 130 -8.64 5.32 -11.99
N TYR A 131 -8.58 6.46 -12.69
CA TYR A 131 -9.65 6.96 -13.55
C TYR A 131 -10.05 5.99 -14.66
N LYS A 132 -9.08 5.31 -15.29
CA LYS A 132 -9.39 4.31 -16.34
C LYS A 132 -10.21 3.13 -15.83
N ASN A 133 -10.12 2.81 -14.53
CA ASN A 133 -10.86 1.71 -13.91
C ASN A 133 -12.26 2.13 -13.43
N MET A 134 -12.65 3.40 -13.58
CA MET A 134 -14.03 3.82 -13.34
C MET A 134 -14.97 3.32 -14.46
N SER A 135 -16.24 3.10 -14.13
CA SER A 135 -17.28 2.74 -15.09
C SER A 135 -17.46 3.82 -16.17
N LEU A 136 -18.05 3.42 -17.30
CA LEU A 136 -18.36 4.36 -18.38
C LEU A 136 -19.36 5.43 -17.93
N GLU A 137 -20.38 5.08 -17.13
CA GLU A 137 -21.33 6.05 -16.58
C GLU A 137 -20.62 7.09 -15.71
N ASN A 138 -19.75 6.66 -14.80
CA ASN A 138 -19.00 7.59 -13.97
C ASN A 138 -18.07 8.48 -14.78
N LYS A 139 -17.46 7.96 -15.85
CA LYS A 139 -16.64 8.79 -16.74
C LYS A 139 -17.48 9.81 -17.52
N LYS A 140 -18.75 9.52 -17.82
CA LYS A 140 -19.68 10.51 -18.39
C LYS A 140 -19.98 11.61 -17.39
N ILE A 141 -20.31 11.25 -16.14
CA ILE A 141 -20.61 12.20 -15.05
C ILE A 141 -19.38 13.06 -14.72
N TYR A 142 -18.24 12.42 -14.46
CA TYR A 142 -17.00 13.05 -14.00
C TYR A 142 -15.97 13.23 -15.11
N HIS A 143 -16.43 13.48 -16.35
CA HIS A 143 -15.51 13.65 -17.48
C HIS A 143 -14.50 14.75 -17.19
N ILE A 144 -13.20 14.45 -17.27
CA ILE A 144 -12.14 15.42 -17.03
C ILE A 144 -11.03 15.25 -18.05
N ASN A 145 -10.60 16.35 -18.66
CA ASN A 145 -9.47 16.33 -19.59
C ASN A 145 -8.13 16.55 -18.85
N SER A 146 -7.03 16.31 -19.55
CA SER A 146 -5.68 16.41 -18.97
C SER A 146 -5.34 17.82 -18.46
N TYR A 147 -5.81 18.86 -19.14
CA TYR A 147 -5.57 20.25 -18.78
C TYR A 147 -6.29 20.62 -17.48
N GLU A 148 -7.58 20.30 -17.40
CA GLU A 148 -8.42 20.52 -16.21
C GLU A 148 -7.88 19.76 -14.99
N PHE A 149 -7.52 18.48 -15.17
CA PHE A 149 -6.87 17.69 -14.13
C PHE A 149 -5.63 18.38 -13.59
N ASN A 150 -4.70 18.80 -14.47
CA ASN A 150 -3.46 19.44 -14.05
C ASN A 150 -3.72 20.75 -13.31
N LYS A 151 -4.66 21.57 -13.81
CA LYS A 151 -5.03 22.86 -13.21
C LYS A 151 -5.59 22.68 -11.80
N ILE A 152 -6.51 21.73 -11.60
CA ILE A 152 -7.08 21.45 -10.28
C ILE A 152 -6.01 20.85 -9.36
N ASN A 153 -5.31 19.80 -9.82
CA ASN A 153 -4.35 19.06 -9.01
C ASN A 153 -3.21 19.93 -8.45
N LYS A 154 -2.72 20.92 -9.22
CA LYS A 154 -1.71 21.89 -8.78
C LYS A 154 -2.19 22.79 -7.63
N ASN A 155 -3.49 23.08 -7.59
CA ASN A 155 -4.09 24.03 -6.66
C ASN A 155 -4.60 23.37 -5.35
N LEU A 156 -4.73 22.05 -5.30
CA LEU A 156 -5.22 21.29 -4.14
C LEU A 156 -4.16 21.03 -3.05
N LYS A 157 -3.28 21.99 -2.79
CA LYS A 157 -2.28 21.81 -1.72
C LYS A 157 -2.97 22.03 -0.36
N ASN A 158 -2.51 21.28 0.66
CA ASN A 158 -2.92 21.40 2.08
C ASN A 158 -4.36 20.94 2.38
N PHE A 159 -4.60 19.63 2.36
CA PHE A 159 -5.83 19.11 2.96
C PHE A 159 -5.82 19.25 4.49
N ASN A 160 -7.00 19.34 5.08
CA ASN A 160 -7.19 19.53 6.52
C ASN A 160 -6.86 18.25 7.34
N ILE A 161 -5.57 17.91 7.47
CA ILE A 161 -5.11 16.79 8.30
C ILE A 161 -5.15 17.22 9.77
N VAL A 162 -6.08 16.66 10.53
CA VAL A 162 -6.34 17.02 11.94
C VAL A 162 -5.72 16.05 12.93
N PHE A 163 -5.32 14.86 12.47
CA PHE A 163 -4.70 13.85 13.33
C PHE A 163 -3.74 12.95 12.55
N THR A 164 -2.60 12.63 13.17
CA THR A 164 -1.66 11.61 12.71
C THR A 164 -1.04 10.95 13.95
N PRO A 165 -1.01 9.60 14.04
CA PRO A 165 -0.50 8.92 15.22
C PRO A 165 1.03 9.01 15.29
N SER A 166 1.57 8.81 16.49
CA SER A 166 3.01 8.80 16.75
C SER A 166 3.74 7.71 15.96
N ILE A 167 3.09 6.55 15.77
CA ILE A 167 3.60 5.42 15.00
C ILE A 167 2.56 4.99 13.96
N SER A 168 3.00 4.85 12.71
CA SER A 168 2.13 4.45 11.59
C SER A 168 1.76 2.97 11.60
N ASN A 169 0.89 2.58 12.53
CA ASN A 169 0.23 1.28 12.56
C ASN A 169 -1.21 1.43 13.06
N ALA A 170 -2.03 0.40 12.81
CA ALA A 170 -3.46 0.46 13.10
C ALA A 170 -3.76 0.54 14.60
N ASP A 171 -3.00 -0.20 15.43
CA ASP A 171 -3.27 -0.31 16.86
C ASP A 171 -2.93 1.00 17.59
N THR A 172 -1.79 1.60 17.26
CA THR A 172 -1.42 2.95 17.75
C THR A 172 -2.41 4.00 17.26
N LEU A 173 -2.86 3.94 16.01
CA LEU A 173 -3.87 4.86 15.49
C LEU A 173 -5.16 4.79 16.31
N LYS A 174 -5.70 3.59 16.55
CA LYS A 174 -6.91 3.38 17.36
C LYS A 174 -6.77 3.92 18.77
N ARG A 175 -5.68 3.55 19.45
CA ARG A 175 -5.41 3.96 20.82
C ARG A 175 -5.30 5.47 20.96
N GLU A 176 -4.45 6.10 20.14
CA GLU A 176 -4.21 7.54 20.24
C GLU A 176 -5.39 8.37 19.73
N LEU A 177 -6.15 7.90 18.73
CA LEU A 177 -7.41 8.53 18.34
C LEU A 177 -8.37 8.57 19.51
N SER A 178 -8.50 7.44 20.20
CA SER A 178 -9.41 7.31 21.34
C SER A 178 -8.98 8.24 22.48
N LEU A 179 -7.71 8.20 22.86
CA LEU A 179 -7.18 8.94 24.02
C LEU A 179 -7.01 10.43 23.79
N HIS A 180 -6.62 10.86 22.59
CA HIS A 180 -6.17 12.25 22.38
C HIS A 180 -7.10 13.05 21.48
N TYR A 181 -7.67 12.42 20.45
CA TYR A 181 -8.48 13.14 19.48
C TYR A 181 -9.94 13.20 19.91
N PHE A 182 -10.58 12.04 20.08
CA PHE A 182 -12.01 11.98 20.36
C PHE A 182 -12.37 12.48 21.76
N GLN A 183 -11.57 12.16 22.78
CA GLN A 183 -11.78 12.73 24.13
C GLN A 183 -11.77 14.28 24.12
N LYS A 184 -10.87 14.91 23.34
CA LYS A 184 -10.84 16.37 23.21
C LYS A 184 -12.08 16.92 22.50
N GLN A 185 -12.55 16.23 21.45
CA GLN A 185 -13.76 16.63 20.73
C GLN A 185 -15.02 16.48 21.58
N ILE A 186 -15.13 15.40 22.36
CA ILE A 186 -16.25 15.15 23.26
C ILE A 186 -16.34 16.26 24.32
N LYS A 187 -15.24 16.57 25.01
CA LYS A 187 -15.20 17.66 25.99
C LYS A 187 -15.65 19.00 25.39
N LEU A 188 -15.22 19.31 24.17
CA LEU A 188 -15.64 20.52 23.46
C LEU A 188 -17.14 20.51 23.08
N SER A 189 -17.71 19.34 22.81
CA SER A 189 -19.14 19.19 22.47
C SER A 189 -20.05 19.27 23.69
N GLU A 190 -19.64 18.67 24.82
CA GLU A 190 -20.33 18.73 26.11
C GLU A 190 -20.38 20.19 26.63
N LEU A 191 -19.26 20.91 26.56
CA LEU A 191 -19.19 22.34 26.88
C LEU A 191 -20.12 23.21 26.00
N LYS A 192 -20.46 22.75 24.80
CA LYS A 192 -21.36 23.45 23.87
C LYS A 192 -22.80 22.94 23.92
N GLN A 193 -23.13 22.02 24.84
CA GLN A 193 -24.43 21.35 24.95
C GLN A 193 -24.94 20.77 23.61
N LYS A 194 -24.03 20.29 22.76
CA LYS A 194 -24.38 19.68 21.47
C LYS A 194 -24.13 18.19 21.51
N ASN A 195 -25.19 17.41 21.30
CA ASN A 195 -25.09 15.97 21.12
C ASN A 195 -24.56 15.68 19.71
N ASN A 196 -23.24 15.70 19.53
CA ASN A 196 -22.62 15.56 18.22
C ASN A 196 -21.97 14.19 18.06
N SER A 197 -22.67 13.27 17.41
CA SER A 197 -22.02 12.08 16.85
C SER A 197 -21.00 12.48 15.78
N ILE A 198 -19.90 11.76 15.72
CA ILE A 198 -18.86 11.93 14.72
C ILE A 198 -19.00 10.82 13.68
N ASP A 199 -19.29 11.20 12.45
CA ASP A 199 -19.36 10.25 11.35
C ASP A 199 -18.01 10.18 10.65
N ILE A 200 -17.49 8.99 10.46
CA ILE A 200 -16.17 8.73 9.89
C ILE A 200 -16.35 7.89 8.63
N ILE A 201 -15.93 8.40 7.48
CA ILE A 201 -15.77 7.59 6.28
C ILE A 201 -14.36 7.00 6.28
N TRP A 202 -14.26 5.67 6.29
CA TRP A 202 -12.99 4.98 6.16
C TRP A 202 -12.77 4.50 4.74
N VAL A 203 -11.80 5.10 4.05
CA VAL A 203 -11.38 4.68 2.70
C VAL A 203 -10.47 3.46 2.82
N ALA A 204 -11.05 2.28 2.64
CA ALA A 204 -10.44 1.01 2.99
C ALA A 204 -10.03 0.17 1.77
N SER A 205 -9.07 -0.73 2.01
CA SER A 205 -8.84 -1.88 1.14
C SER A 205 -9.90 -2.95 1.46
N ALA A 206 -10.45 -3.64 0.46
CA ALA A 206 -11.42 -4.72 0.66
C ALA A 206 -10.88 -5.82 1.59
N ILE A 207 -9.61 -6.20 1.43
CA ILE A 207 -8.94 -7.21 2.29
C ILE A 207 -8.37 -6.66 3.60
N SER A 208 -8.60 -5.39 3.96
CA SER A 208 -8.07 -4.85 5.22
C SER A 208 -8.70 -5.59 6.40
N ARG A 209 -7.84 -6.15 7.26
CA ARG A 209 -8.23 -6.84 8.51
C ARG A 209 -8.21 -5.93 9.73
N ALA A 210 -7.73 -4.69 9.58
CA ALA A 210 -7.78 -3.72 10.66
C ALA A 210 -9.25 -3.37 10.92
N ASN A 211 -9.80 -3.73 12.07
CA ASN A 211 -11.18 -3.39 12.41
C ASN A 211 -11.26 -1.93 12.91
N PHE A 212 -11.62 -0.99 12.03
CA PHE A 212 -11.97 0.37 12.43
C PHE A 212 -13.50 0.57 12.51
N GLU A 213 -14.30 -0.41 12.11
CA GLU A 213 -15.76 -0.30 12.06
C GLU A 213 -16.40 -0.30 13.46
N ASN A 214 -15.67 -0.79 14.46
CA ASN A 214 -16.11 -0.83 15.86
C ASN A 214 -15.24 0.07 16.74
N PRO A 215 -15.51 1.38 16.85
CA PRO A 215 -14.76 2.30 17.70
C PRO A 215 -14.71 1.89 19.18
N GLU A 216 -15.74 1.22 19.69
CA GLU A 216 -15.78 0.68 21.06
C GLU A 216 -14.60 -0.28 21.35
N MET A 217 -14.09 -0.96 20.32
CA MET A 217 -12.97 -1.91 20.46
C MET A 217 -11.60 -1.26 20.31
N TRP A 218 -11.50 0.06 20.14
CA TRP A 218 -10.22 0.73 19.88
C TRP A 218 -9.33 0.87 21.12
N VAL A 219 -9.90 0.69 22.31
CA VAL A 219 -9.23 0.90 23.61
C VAL A 219 -8.85 -0.44 24.28
N GLU A 220 -9.08 -1.58 23.63
CA GLU A 220 -8.68 -2.87 24.20
C GLU A 220 -7.16 -3.07 24.13
N GLU A 221 -6.42 -2.54 25.11
CA GLU A 221 -5.28 -3.25 25.70
C GLU A 221 -4.87 -2.72 27.09
N LYS A 222 -5.06 -3.61 28.07
CA LYS A 222 -4.44 -3.81 29.40
C LYS A 222 -4.59 -2.72 30.47
N LYS A 223 -5.59 -2.98 31.32
CA LYS A 223 -5.68 -2.60 32.73
C LYS A 223 -4.41 -3.02 33.49
N ASP A 224 -3.36 -2.21 33.51
CA ASP A 224 -2.29 -2.34 34.51
C ASP A 224 -2.12 -1.07 35.37
N GLU A 225 -2.85 0.01 35.08
CA GLU A 225 -2.92 1.16 35.98
C GLU A 225 -4.22 1.13 36.78
N LYS A 226 -4.15 0.53 37.98
CA LYS A 226 -5.17 0.68 39.03
C LYS A 226 -5.36 2.18 39.32
N GLY A 227 -6.49 2.75 38.93
CA GLY A 227 -6.92 4.08 39.37
C GLY A 227 -7.46 5.02 38.29
N SER A 228 -7.44 4.65 37.01
CA SER A 228 -8.02 5.51 35.97
C SER A 228 -9.49 5.19 35.70
N ASN A 229 -10.39 6.07 36.14
CA ASN A 229 -11.77 6.14 35.66
C ASN A 229 -11.76 6.61 34.19
N TYR A 230 -11.35 5.74 33.27
CA TYR A 230 -11.59 5.94 31.85
C TYR A 230 -12.99 5.44 31.52
N ASP A 231 -13.96 6.34 31.60
CA ASP A 231 -15.27 6.09 30.99
C ASP A 231 -15.08 5.86 29.48
N ASN A 232 -15.53 4.70 29.00
CA ASN A 232 -15.53 4.31 27.58
C ASN A 232 -16.57 5.14 26.79
N ASN A 233 -16.38 6.46 26.73
CA ASN A 233 -17.29 7.41 26.07
C ASN A 233 -17.13 7.44 24.53
N LEU A 234 -16.54 6.40 23.91
CA LEU A 234 -16.43 6.30 22.44
C LEU A 234 -17.74 5.93 21.73
N LYS A 235 -18.87 5.86 22.45
CA LYS A 235 -20.23 5.59 21.95
C LYS A 235 -20.75 6.62 20.93
N HIS A 236 -19.96 7.66 20.62
CA HIS A 236 -20.36 8.77 19.76
C HIS A 236 -19.69 8.80 18.39
N ALA A 237 -18.94 7.76 17.99
CA ALA A 237 -18.34 7.67 16.66
C ALA A 237 -19.00 6.58 15.80
N ASN A 238 -19.46 6.96 14.60
CA ASN A 238 -19.96 6.02 13.59
C ASN A 238 -18.91 5.89 12.49
N VAL A 239 -18.47 4.67 12.16
CA VAL A 239 -17.49 4.44 11.09
C VAL A 239 -18.14 3.70 9.93
N MET A 240 -18.27 4.38 8.79
CA MET A 240 -18.66 3.77 7.52
C MET A 240 -17.42 3.38 6.72
N ARG A 241 -17.22 2.07 6.54
CA ARG A 241 -16.17 1.55 5.66
C ARG A 241 -16.61 1.60 4.20
N ILE A 242 -15.77 2.19 3.34
CA ILE A 242 -15.93 2.12 1.89
C ILE A 242 -14.71 1.43 1.27
N ASN A 243 -14.95 0.27 0.66
CA ASN A 243 -13.91 -0.53 0.02
C ASN A 243 -13.58 0.00 -1.38
N CYS A 244 -12.58 0.88 -1.50
CA CYS A 244 -12.24 1.54 -2.76
C CYS A 244 -11.15 0.82 -3.58
N TYR A 245 -10.39 -0.08 -2.96
CA TYR A 245 -9.31 -0.78 -3.65
C TYR A 245 -8.99 -2.13 -2.99
N ASP A 246 -8.18 -2.93 -3.67
CA ASP A 246 -7.69 -4.20 -3.16
C ASP A 246 -6.29 -4.53 -3.68
N THR A 247 -5.60 -5.47 -3.03
CA THR A 247 -4.36 -6.06 -3.51
C THR A 247 -4.63 -7.43 -4.12
N LYS A 248 -4.47 -7.51 -5.45
CA LYS A 248 -4.64 -8.75 -6.20
C LYS A 248 -3.29 -9.39 -6.50
N GLY A 249 -3.19 -10.70 -6.27
CA GLY A 249 -2.05 -11.50 -6.72
C GLY A 249 -1.96 -11.50 -8.25
N ILE A 250 -0.74 -11.50 -8.78
CA ILE A 250 -0.50 -11.65 -10.21
C ILE A 250 -0.23 -13.12 -10.49
N SER A 251 -1.00 -13.74 -11.38
CA SER A 251 -0.68 -15.05 -11.93
C SER A 251 -0.07 -14.85 -13.32
N TYR A 252 1.10 -15.44 -13.56
CA TYR A 252 1.77 -15.39 -14.84
C TYR A 252 1.41 -16.61 -15.69
N SER A 253 1.16 -16.40 -16.98
CA SER A 253 1.00 -17.51 -17.93
C SER A 253 2.27 -18.37 -18.01
N LYS A 254 2.14 -19.65 -18.36
CA LYS A 254 3.28 -20.56 -18.57
C LYS A 254 4.31 -19.97 -19.53
N THR A 255 3.87 -19.32 -20.61
CA THR A 255 4.73 -18.65 -21.59
C THR A 255 5.51 -17.49 -21.00
N LYS A 256 4.89 -16.70 -20.12
CA LYS A 256 5.54 -15.58 -19.43
C LYS A 256 6.50 -16.05 -18.34
N LEU A 257 6.14 -17.10 -17.59
CA LEU A 257 7.03 -17.72 -16.60
C LEU A 257 8.33 -18.22 -17.24
N LYS A 258 8.26 -18.89 -18.41
CA LYS A 258 9.46 -19.33 -19.16
C LYS A 258 10.42 -18.18 -19.52
N LYS A 259 9.89 -16.96 -19.71
CA LYS A 259 10.69 -15.76 -20.03
C LYS A 259 11.30 -15.11 -18.77
N ILE A 260 10.68 -15.30 -17.61
CA ILE A 260 11.16 -14.73 -16.34
C ILE A 260 12.22 -15.66 -15.75
N LYS A 261 13.50 -15.31 -15.96
CA LYS A 261 14.62 -16.03 -15.34
C LYS A 261 14.99 -15.38 -14.00
N ILE A 262 14.87 -16.15 -12.91
CA ILE A 262 15.34 -15.78 -11.58
C ILE A 262 16.38 -16.81 -11.15
N ASN A 263 17.59 -16.36 -10.79
CA ASN A 263 18.63 -17.25 -10.31
C ASN A 263 18.31 -17.69 -8.86
N LYS A 264 18.56 -18.97 -8.51
CA LYS A 264 18.43 -19.49 -7.15
C LYS A 264 19.23 -18.69 -6.11
N ASN A 265 20.35 -18.08 -6.52
CA ASN A 265 21.20 -17.23 -5.68
C ASN A 265 20.74 -15.77 -5.58
N SER A 266 19.72 -15.36 -6.33
CA SER A 266 19.13 -14.03 -6.18
C SER A 266 18.52 -13.85 -4.78
N ILE A 267 18.55 -12.62 -4.29
CA ILE A 267 17.88 -12.25 -3.04
C ILE A 267 16.44 -11.85 -3.37
N VAL A 268 15.46 -12.65 -2.97
CA VAL A 268 14.05 -12.33 -3.18
C VAL A 268 13.57 -11.41 -2.08
N CYS A 269 13.03 -10.25 -2.44
CA CYS A 269 12.56 -9.23 -1.51
C CYS A 269 11.02 -9.16 -1.50
N LEU A 270 10.40 -9.53 -0.37
CA LEU A 270 8.94 -9.70 -0.21
C LEU A 270 8.37 -8.79 0.88
N MET A 271 7.51 -7.86 0.51
CA MET A 271 7.09 -6.76 1.40
C MET A 271 5.71 -6.93 2.03
N SER A 272 4.98 -8.00 1.70
CA SER A 272 3.66 -8.30 2.24
C SER A 272 3.31 -9.78 2.07
N ASN A 273 2.38 -10.28 2.89
CA ASN A 273 1.88 -11.65 2.77
C ASN A 273 1.30 -11.94 1.37
N SER A 274 0.56 -10.99 0.79
CA SER A 274 0.00 -11.15 -0.57
C SER A 274 1.09 -11.29 -1.63
N ALA A 275 2.22 -10.59 -1.48
CA ALA A 275 3.38 -10.76 -2.36
C ALA A 275 4.05 -12.12 -2.15
N VAL A 276 4.15 -12.60 -0.90
CA VAL A 276 4.68 -13.95 -0.59
C VAL A 276 3.86 -15.03 -1.28
N LEU A 277 2.54 -15.03 -1.10
CA LEU A 277 1.66 -16.05 -1.67
C LEU A 277 1.72 -16.06 -3.21
N SER A 278 1.59 -14.89 -3.84
CA SER A 278 1.67 -14.81 -5.29
C SER A 278 3.05 -15.19 -5.83
N PHE A 279 4.14 -14.77 -5.17
CA PHE A 279 5.48 -15.19 -5.58
C PHE A 279 5.63 -16.72 -5.51
N TYR A 280 5.21 -17.33 -4.40
CA TYR A 280 5.28 -18.77 -4.19
C TYR A 280 4.46 -19.54 -5.23
N GLN A 281 3.24 -19.09 -5.54
CA GLN A 281 2.40 -19.72 -6.57
C GLN A 281 3.04 -19.69 -7.96
N ASN A 282 3.80 -18.65 -8.30
CA ASN A 282 4.43 -18.50 -9.61
C ASN A 282 5.81 -19.18 -9.70
N PHE A 283 6.60 -19.17 -8.63
CA PHE A 283 8.03 -19.50 -8.68
C PHE A 283 8.46 -20.55 -7.64
N GLY A 284 7.59 -20.93 -6.71
CA GLY A 284 7.90 -21.85 -5.61
C GLY A 284 8.85 -21.26 -4.57
N ASN A 285 9.53 -22.14 -3.83
CA ASN A 285 10.41 -21.80 -2.70
C ASN A 285 11.89 -22.13 -2.92
N LYS A 286 12.29 -22.51 -4.14
CA LYS A 286 13.66 -22.97 -4.48
C LYS A 286 14.66 -21.81 -4.62
N PHE A 287 14.68 -20.89 -3.65
CA PHE A 287 15.59 -19.74 -3.58
C PHE A 287 16.43 -19.77 -2.31
N ASN A 288 17.72 -19.49 -2.44
CA ASN A 288 18.65 -19.59 -1.32
C ASN A 288 18.46 -18.47 -0.31
N TYR A 289 18.03 -17.29 -0.75
CA TYR A 289 17.98 -16.10 0.09
C TYR A 289 16.68 -15.32 -0.14
N VAL A 290 15.95 -15.10 0.95
CA VAL A 290 14.75 -14.27 0.97
C VAL A 290 14.86 -13.25 2.08
N ILE A 291 14.50 -12.02 1.77
CA ILE A 291 14.32 -10.97 2.78
C ILE A 291 12.87 -10.47 2.72
N CYS A 292 12.28 -10.26 3.88
CA CYS A 292 10.90 -9.82 3.96
C CYS A 292 10.66 -8.73 5.00
N MET A 293 9.51 -8.06 4.89
CA MET A 293 9.12 -6.99 5.79
C MET A 293 8.28 -7.54 6.96
N GLY A 294 8.85 -7.51 8.16
CA GLY A 294 8.15 -7.80 9.42
C GLY A 294 7.90 -9.28 9.72
N LYS A 295 7.51 -9.54 10.96
CA LYS A 295 7.33 -10.90 11.54
C LYS A 295 6.26 -11.73 10.84
N SER A 296 5.16 -11.11 10.40
CA SER A 296 4.07 -11.81 9.69
C SER A 296 4.56 -12.43 8.38
N CYS A 297 5.28 -11.67 7.55
CA CYS A 297 5.82 -12.18 6.29
C CYS A 297 6.83 -13.31 6.55
N TYR A 298 7.68 -13.15 7.56
CA TYR A 298 8.64 -14.17 7.98
C TYR A 298 7.96 -15.49 8.35
N ALA A 299 6.93 -15.43 9.21
CA ALA A 299 6.19 -16.62 9.64
C ALA A 299 5.55 -17.36 8.45
N LEU A 300 4.96 -16.62 7.50
CA LEU A 300 4.40 -17.20 6.28
C LEU A 300 5.48 -17.87 5.40
N LEU A 301 6.63 -17.21 5.22
CA LEU A 301 7.74 -17.78 4.44
C LEU A 301 8.31 -19.06 5.06
N LYS A 302 8.37 -19.13 6.39
CA LYS A 302 8.76 -20.36 7.09
C LYS A 302 7.75 -21.49 6.90
N LYS A 303 6.44 -21.19 6.98
CA LYS A 303 5.38 -22.17 6.66
C LYS A 303 5.46 -22.69 5.22
N LEU A 304 5.95 -21.87 4.28
CA LEU A 304 6.17 -22.23 2.88
C LEU A 304 7.56 -22.84 2.61
N ASN A 305 8.29 -23.23 3.65
CA ASN A 305 9.59 -23.91 3.58
C ASN A 305 10.69 -23.14 2.82
N PHE A 306 10.71 -21.81 2.92
CA PHE A 306 11.86 -21.03 2.47
C PHE A 306 13.05 -21.18 3.44
N ILE A 307 14.25 -21.36 2.88
CA ILE A 307 15.45 -21.74 3.62
C ILE A 307 15.99 -20.56 4.45
N ASN A 308 16.75 -19.66 3.82
CA ASN A 308 17.34 -18.51 4.52
C ASN A 308 16.43 -17.28 4.38
N VAL A 309 15.59 -17.06 5.40
CA VAL A 309 14.66 -15.93 5.47
C VAL A 309 15.18 -14.91 6.48
N TYR A 310 15.29 -13.66 6.05
CA TYR A 310 15.72 -12.52 6.87
C TYR A 310 14.59 -11.48 6.97
N TYR A 311 14.48 -10.79 8.11
CA TYR A 311 13.54 -9.67 8.27
C TYR A 311 14.01 -8.69 9.36
N PRO A 312 13.66 -7.40 9.28
CA PRO A 312 13.93 -6.43 10.34
C PRO A 312 12.88 -6.56 11.45
N VAL A 313 13.33 -6.63 12.71
CA VAL A 313 12.47 -6.85 13.88
C VAL A 313 11.39 -5.79 14.04
N ASN A 314 11.73 -4.52 13.78
CA ASN A 314 10.83 -3.38 13.92
C ASN A 314 10.22 -2.89 12.60
N SER A 315 10.30 -3.68 11.52
CA SER A 315 9.73 -3.34 10.21
C SER A 315 10.11 -1.95 9.69
N LYS A 316 11.30 -1.43 10.03
CA LYS A 316 11.80 -0.16 9.47
C LYS A 316 12.46 -0.41 8.11
N LEU A 317 12.10 0.43 7.13
CA LEU A 317 12.65 0.33 5.77
C LEU A 317 14.18 0.47 5.75
N GLU A 318 14.74 1.38 6.54
CA GLU A 318 16.20 1.57 6.63
C GLU A 318 16.92 0.29 7.07
N LEU A 319 16.40 -0.40 8.08
CA LEU A 319 16.98 -1.65 8.55
C LEU A 319 16.87 -2.75 7.50
N LEU A 320 15.74 -2.84 6.80
CA LEU A 320 15.59 -3.73 5.64
C LEU A 320 16.66 -3.47 4.57
N LEU A 321 16.89 -2.20 4.24
CA LEU A 321 17.86 -1.78 3.23
C LEU A 321 19.30 -2.10 3.66
N ASN A 322 19.64 -1.87 4.93
CA ASN A 322 20.94 -2.23 5.49
C ASN A 322 21.17 -3.75 5.49
N MET A 323 20.13 -4.54 5.81
CA MET A 323 20.18 -6.00 5.73
C MET A 323 20.37 -6.47 4.27
N LEU A 324 19.66 -5.88 3.32
CA LEU A 324 19.82 -6.15 1.88
C LEU A 324 21.28 -5.96 1.43
N ILE A 325 21.92 -4.83 1.79
CA ILE A 325 23.32 -4.56 1.45
C ILE A 325 24.25 -5.60 2.07
N LYS A 326 24.12 -5.85 3.38
CA LYS A 326 24.99 -6.79 4.11
C LYS A 326 24.88 -8.20 3.52
N LEU A 327 23.66 -8.65 3.25
CA LEU A 327 23.41 -9.95 2.66
C LEU A 327 23.98 -10.04 1.23
N HIS A 328 23.75 -9.02 0.39
CA HIS A 328 24.31 -8.98 -0.96
C HIS A 328 25.83 -9.04 -0.98
N ARG A 329 26.51 -8.24 -0.15
CA ARG A 329 27.98 -8.25 -0.03
C ARG A 329 28.50 -9.61 0.43
N LYS A 330 27.85 -10.21 1.44
CA LYS A 330 28.22 -11.53 1.96
C LYS A 330 28.13 -12.61 0.88
N ILE A 331 27.01 -12.66 0.14
CA ILE A 331 26.82 -13.67 -0.92
C ILE A 331 27.79 -13.43 -2.08
N THR A 332 28.05 -12.16 -2.42
CA THR A 332 28.99 -11.80 -3.49
C THR A 332 30.41 -12.22 -3.15
N LYS A 333 30.88 -11.94 -1.92
CA LYS A 333 32.20 -12.36 -1.43
C LYS A 333 32.35 -13.89 -1.45
N ASN A 334 31.38 -14.61 -0.89
CA ASN A 334 31.40 -16.08 -0.87
C ASN A 334 31.41 -16.69 -2.29
N ASN A 335 30.69 -16.09 -3.23
CA ASN A 335 30.71 -16.55 -4.62
C ASN A 335 32.06 -16.26 -5.28
N HIS A 336 32.69 -15.12 -5.02
CA HIS A 336 34.01 -14.79 -5.52
C HIS A 336 35.05 -15.80 -5.02
N GLU A 337 35.11 -16.06 -3.72
CA GLU A 337 36.00 -17.06 -3.11
C GLU A 337 35.78 -18.47 -3.70
N LYS A 338 34.52 -18.84 -3.93
CA LYS A 338 34.20 -20.13 -4.58
C LYS A 338 34.68 -20.18 -6.04
N TYR A 339 34.57 -19.08 -6.78
CA TYR A 339 35.05 -19.01 -8.16
C TYR A 339 36.57 -19.07 -8.25
N GLU A 340 37.28 -18.36 -7.38
CA GLU A 340 38.74 -18.43 -7.30
C GLU A 340 39.21 -19.86 -6.99
N LYS A 341 38.59 -20.55 -6.03
CA LYS A 341 38.91 -21.96 -5.75
C LYS A 341 38.70 -22.87 -6.96
N ILE A 342 37.58 -22.72 -7.67
CA ILE A 342 37.30 -23.54 -8.87
C ILE A 342 38.28 -23.21 -10.00
N LYS A 343 38.65 -21.94 -10.17
CA LYS A 343 39.62 -21.51 -11.17
C LYS A 343 41.00 -22.11 -10.88
N ASN A 344 41.43 -22.09 -9.61
CA ASN A 344 42.71 -22.65 -9.19
C ASN A 344 42.74 -24.18 -9.39
N ILE A 345 41.68 -24.90 -9.03
CA ILE A 345 41.57 -26.36 -9.28
C ILE A 345 41.64 -26.67 -10.79
N LYS A 346 41.01 -25.85 -11.65
CA LYS A 346 41.07 -26.03 -13.11
C LYS A 346 42.44 -25.67 -13.69
N LEU A 347 43.12 -24.67 -13.14
CA LEU A 347 44.49 -24.33 -13.53
C LEU A 347 45.45 -25.46 -13.13
N GLU A 348 45.33 -26.01 -11.92
CA GLU A 348 46.12 -27.16 -11.46
C GLU A 348 45.87 -28.40 -12.33
N ALA A 349 44.61 -28.69 -12.70
CA ALA A 349 44.27 -29.79 -13.59
C ALA A 349 44.79 -29.60 -15.03
N ASN A 350 44.95 -28.36 -15.49
CA ASN A 350 45.51 -28.04 -16.81
C ASN A 350 47.05 -27.97 -16.78
N LEU A 351 47.67 -27.63 -15.66
CA LEU A 351 49.13 -27.70 -15.49
C LEU A 351 49.66 -29.14 -15.52
N GLY A 352 48.82 -30.13 -15.17
CA GLY A 352 49.14 -31.55 -15.35
C GLY A 352 49.06 -32.05 -16.79
N ASN A 353 48.61 -31.23 -17.75
CA ASN A 353 48.38 -31.59 -19.14
C ASN A 353 48.63 -30.39 -20.08
N THR A 354 49.88 -29.95 -20.26
CA THR A 354 50.23 -29.12 -21.43
C THR A 354 51.68 -29.30 -21.86
N THR A 355 51.88 -30.01 -22.96
CA THR A 355 52.82 -29.60 -24.00
C THR A 355 52.13 -28.54 -24.89
N ASN A 356 52.78 -27.39 -25.03
CA ASN A 356 52.63 -26.30 -26.00
C ASN A 356 51.23 -25.91 -26.53
N ASN A 357 50.82 -24.65 -26.26
CA ASN A 357 50.62 -23.60 -27.28
C ASN A 357 50.04 -22.32 -26.63
N ASN A 358 50.84 -21.25 -26.62
CA ASN A 358 50.45 -19.91 -26.18
C ASN A 358 50.12 -19.06 -27.41
N TYR A 359 48.85 -18.84 -27.76
CA TYR A 359 48.37 -17.67 -28.54
C TYR A 359 46.82 -17.66 -28.62
N GLU A 360 46.09 -17.67 -27.50
CA GLU A 360 44.62 -17.43 -27.47
C GLU A 360 44.11 -16.70 -26.21
N HIS A 361 45.01 -16.12 -25.41
CA HIS A 361 44.67 -15.76 -24.02
C HIS A 361 43.92 -14.44 -23.84
N GLU A 362 44.02 -13.48 -24.76
CA GLU A 362 43.45 -12.13 -24.58
C GLU A 362 41.95 -12.04 -24.93
N ASN A 363 41.50 -12.67 -26.02
CA ASN A 363 40.08 -12.69 -26.41
C ASN A 363 39.18 -13.48 -25.44
N GLN A 364 39.75 -14.42 -24.69
CA GLN A 364 39.03 -15.17 -23.64
C GLN A 364 38.79 -14.35 -22.36
N ILE A 365 39.65 -13.37 -22.05
CA ILE A 365 39.53 -12.56 -20.83
C ILE A 365 38.35 -11.58 -20.94
N ASP A 366 38.16 -10.96 -22.10
CA ASP A 366 37.04 -10.03 -22.32
C ASP A 366 35.68 -10.74 -22.45
N THR A 367 35.64 -11.93 -23.05
CA THR A 367 34.44 -12.79 -23.02
C THR A 367 34.16 -13.37 -21.63
N GLN A 368 35.18 -13.60 -20.79
CA GLN A 368 34.98 -13.97 -19.38
C GLN A 368 34.48 -12.80 -18.52
N LYS A 369 34.96 -11.58 -18.74
CA LYS A 369 34.44 -10.35 -18.11
C LYS A 369 32.98 -10.11 -18.46
N SER A 370 32.59 -10.29 -19.73
CA SER A 370 31.19 -10.14 -20.17
C SER A 370 30.27 -11.28 -19.67
N LYS A 371 30.78 -12.52 -19.58
CA LYS A 371 30.07 -13.65 -18.92
C LYS A 371 29.94 -13.45 -17.40
N CYS A 372 30.91 -12.79 -16.75
CA CYS A 372 30.89 -12.52 -15.30
C CYS A 372 29.82 -11.49 -14.91
N MET A 373 29.63 -10.45 -15.74
CA MET A 373 28.53 -9.48 -15.60
C MET A 373 27.15 -10.17 -15.59
N ASN A 374 26.98 -11.27 -16.34
CA ASN A 374 25.73 -12.05 -16.40
C ASN A 374 25.45 -12.91 -15.15
N LYS A 375 26.42 -13.06 -14.24
CA LYS A 375 26.32 -13.85 -12.99
C LYS A 375 26.13 -12.99 -11.73
N GLN A 376 26.00 -11.68 -11.86
CA GLN A 376 25.86 -10.80 -10.71
C GLN A 376 24.60 -11.13 -9.90
N ILE A 377 24.73 -11.27 -8.58
CA ILE A 377 23.60 -11.57 -7.68
C ILE A 377 22.63 -10.40 -7.71
N LYS A 378 21.41 -10.65 -8.17
CA LYS A 378 20.34 -9.66 -8.27
C LYS A 378 19.45 -9.66 -7.04
N VAL A 379 18.95 -8.49 -6.66
CA VAL A 379 17.81 -8.35 -5.74
C VAL A 379 16.52 -8.33 -6.56
N VAL A 380 15.62 -9.27 -6.27
CA VAL A 380 14.32 -9.38 -6.93
C VAL A 380 13.28 -8.62 -6.12
N LEU A 381 12.75 -7.54 -6.68
CA LEU A 381 11.75 -6.70 -6.06
C LEU A 381 10.36 -7.11 -6.57
N THR A 382 9.49 -7.52 -5.65
CA THR A 382 8.25 -8.25 -5.99
C THR A 382 6.96 -7.41 -6.01
N ARG A 383 7.03 -6.13 -5.65
CA ARG A 383 5.85 -5.23 -5.72
C ARG A 383 5.65 -4.68 -7.14
N GLU A 384 4.56 -3.92 -7.33
CA GLU A 384 4.40 -3.09 -8.52
C GLU A 384 5.59 -2.15 -8.73
N LYS A 385 5.94 -1.90 -10.00
CA LYS A 385 7.12 -1.12 -10.40
C LYS A 385 7.25 0.21 -9.64
N HIS A 386 6.15 0.95 -9.50
CA HIS A 386 6.16 2.25 -8.84
C HIS A 386 6.35 2.17 -7.32
N LYS A 387 5.88 1.08 -6.67
CA LYS A 387 6.01 0.86 -5.22
C LYS A 387 7.41 0.44 -4.79
N ASN A 388 8.28 0.07 -5.75
CA ASN A 388 9.66 -0.31 -5.52
C ASN A 388 10.65 0.85 -5.70
N TYR A 389 10.20 2.06 -6.06
CA TYR A 389 11.08 3.15 -6.48
C TYR A 389 12.15 3.51 -5.45
N GLN A 390 11.78 3.68 -4.18
CA GLN A 390 12.73 4.05 -3.11
C GLN A 390 13.80 2.97 -2.91
N ILE A 391 13.40 1.71 -2.82
CA ILE A 391 14.32 0.58 -2.63
C ILE A 391 15.23 0.43 -3.85
N LYS A 392 14.67 0.49 -5.06
CA LYS A 392 15.44 0.43 -6.31
C LYS A 392 16.47 1.55 -6.38
N LYS A 393 16.06 2.79 -6.09
CA LYS A 393 16.94 3.97 -6.09
C LYS A 393 18.07 3.81 -5.08
N PHE A 394 17.77 3.32 -3.89
CA PHE A 394 18.77 3.08 -2.85
C PHE A 394 19.77 1.98 -3.23
N LEU A 395 19.30 0.84 -3.73
CA LEU A 395 20.17 -0.27 -4.17
C LEU A 395 21.04 0.13 -5.37
N HIS A 396 20.49 0.90 -6.31
CA HIS A 396 21.24 1.44 -7.45
C HIS A 396 22.38 2.35 -7.01
N LYS A 397 22.16 3.24 -6.03
CA LYS A 397 23.22 4.07 -5.42
C LYS A 397 24.34 3.25 -4.76
N LYS A 398 24.11 1.97 -4.50
CA LYS A 398 25.09 1.03 -3.92
C LYS A 398 25.63 0.03 -4.95
N ASN A 399 25.38 0.25 -6.25
CA ASN A 399 25.79 -0.63 -7.35
C ASN A 399 25.26 -2.07 -7.21
N ILE A 400 24.08 -2.24 -6.59
CA ILE A 400 23.44 -3.54 -6.44
C ILE A 400 22.41 -3.72 -7.57
N PRO A 401 22.56 -4.75 -8.44
CA PRO A 401 21.64 -4.97 -9.55
C PRO A 401 20.27 -5.43 -9.04
N THR A 402 19.21 -4.93 -9.69
CA THR A 402 17.83 -5.22 -9.31
C THR A 402 17.02 -5.76 -10.48
N GLN A 403 16.07 -6.65 -10.19
CA GLN A 403 15.07 -7.14 -11.15
C GLN A 403 13.69 -6.92 -10.54
N ILE A 404 12.78 -6.26 -11.26
CA ILE A 404 11.41 -6.06 -10.79
C ILE A 404 10.52 -7.14 -11.38
N ILE A 405 9.83 -7.89 -10.51
CA ILE A 405 8.89 -8.95 -10.89
C ILE A 405 7.59 -8.73 -10.11
N PRO A 406 6.62 -7.97 -10.66
CA PRO A 406 5.41 -7.65 -9.93
C PRO A 406 4.61 -8.92 -9.56
N CYS A 407 4.45 -9.21 -8.28
CA CYS A 407 3.64 -10.33 -7.78
C CYS A 407 2.28 -9.84 -7.27
N ILE A 408 2.13 -8.55 -7.05
CA ILE A 408 0.86 -7.95 -6.65
C ILE A 408 0.56 -6.75 -7.53
N LYS A 409 -0.74 -6.48 -7.71
CA LYS A 409 -1.26 -5.26 -8.29
C LYS A 409 -2.40 -4.69 -7.46
N THR A 410 -2.54 -3.38 -7.50
CA THR A 410 -3.69 -2.67 -6.94
C THR A 410 -4.84 -2.81 -7.92
N GLU A 411 -5.98 -3.28 -7.43
CA GLU A 411 -7.24 -3.34 -8.15
C GLU A 411 -8.18 -2.30 -7.54
N TYR A 412 -8.58 -1.29 -8.31
CA TYR A 412 -9.51 -0.27 -7.85
C TYR A 412 -10.95 -0.77 -7.97
N LYS A 413 -11.76 -0.52 -6.94
CA LYS A 413 -13.17 -0.94 -6.90
C LYS A 413 -14.04 0.23 -7.32
N HIS A 414 -14.53 0.20 -8.54
CA HIS A 414 -15.28 1.31 -9.13
C HIS A 414 -16.53 1.66 -8.32
N GLU A 415 -17.31 0.67 -7.87
CA GLU A 415 -18.47 0.85 -6.99
C GLU A 415 -18.10 1.60 -5.71
N GLY A 416 -17.02 1.19 -5.03
CA GLY A 416 -16.54 1.86 -3.82
C GLY A 416 -16.13 3.31 -4.06
N ILE A 417 -15.43 3.59 -5.17
CA ILE A 417 -15.05 4.97 -5.53
C ILE A 417 -16.31 5.81 -5.83
N THR A 418 -17.31 5.22 -6.48
CA THR A 418 -18.60 5.88 -6.77
C THR A 418 -19.34 6.21 -5.47
N HIS A 419 -19.41 5.24 -4.56
CA HIS A 419 -20.04 5.42 -3.25
C HIS A 419 -19.34 6.54 -2.47
N LEU A 420 -18.01 6.62 -2.53
CA LEU A 420 -17.24 7.71 -1.93
C LEU A 420 -17.57 9.08 -2.55
N CYS A 421 -17.71 9.18 -3.88
CA CYS A 421 -18.15 10.40 -4.55
C CYS A 421 -19.55 10.82 -4.06
N ASN A 422 -20.49 9.88 -4.00
CA ASN A 422 -21.87 10.15 -3.59
C ASN A 422 -21.95 10.60 -2.13
N ALA A 423 -21.22 9.93 -1.22
CA ALA A 423 -21.19 10.31 0.19
C ALA A 423 -20.70 11.76 0.40
N PHE A 424 -19.68 12.18 -0.35
CA PHE A 424 -19.21 13.57 -0.31
C PHE A 424 -20.17 14.56 -0.97
N LEU A 425 -20.83 14.19 -2.07
CA LEU A 425 -21.85 15.03 -2.70
C LEU A 425 -23.05 15.25 -1.77
N SER A 426 -23.55 14.20 -1.11
CA SER A 426 -24.61 14.32 -0.12
C SER A 426 -24.20 15.26 1.02
N HIS A 427 -22.99 15.07 1.57
CA HIS A 427 -22.48 15.92 2.65
C HIS A 427 -22.42 17.41 2.27
N ILE A 428 -22.10 17.76 1.02
CA ILE A 428 -21.99 19.17 0.61
C ILE A 428 -23.28 19.78 0.05
N GLN A 429 -24.23 18.97 -0.39
CA GLN A 429 -25.54 19.44 -0.85
C GLN A 429 -26.49 19.74 0.30
N GLU A 430 -26.28 19.12 1.47
CA GLU A 430 -26.97 19.48 2.70
C GLU A 430 -26.53 20.89 3.14
N GLY A 431 -27.46 21.86 3.00
CA GLY A 431 -27.30 23.23 3.51
C GLY A 431 -27.13 23.27 5.04
N PRO A 432 -26.69 24.41 5.61
CA PRO A 432 -26.56 24.58 7.06
C PRO A 432 -27.85 24.24 7.84
#